data_AF-A0A2R9T0U4-F1
#
_entry.id   AF-A0A2R9T0U4-F1
#
_cell.length_a   1.000
_cell.length_b   1.000
_cell.length_c   1.000
_cell.angle_alpha   90.00
_cell.angle_beta   90.00
_cell.angle_gamma   90.00
#
_symmetry.space_group_name_H-M   'P 1'
#
loop_
_entity.id
_entity.type
_entity.pdbx_description
1 polymer ?
#
loop_
_entity_poly.entity_id
_entity_poly.type
_entity_poly.pdbx_seq_one_letter_code
_entity_poly.pdbx_strand_id
1 'polypeptide(L)'
;MQMDSLRPGGDFTETYELYGNMLFKIAMVYLGNKQDVEEAIQETFIKLMHKAPKFSDQEHKKAWLIRVITNYCKNMQGSLWRRRVTKMEHMNDLFC
;
A
#
# COMPACT_ATOMS: atom_id res chain seq x y z
N MET A 1 -14.84 28.94 -14.85
CA MET A 1 -13.37 28.96 -14.96
C MET A 1 -12.85 27.94 -13.97
N GLN A 2 -12.47 26.75 -14.44
CA GLN A 2 -11.89 25.71 -13.60
C GLN A 2 -10.50 26.18 -13.19
N MET A 3 -10.26 26.31 -11.88
CA MET A 3 -8.95 26.64 -11.33
C MET A 3 -8.16 25.35 -11.18
N ASP A 4 -7.30 25.08 -12.16
CA ASP A 4 -6.18 24.16 -12.05
C ASP A 4 -5.17 24.73 -11.03
N SER A 5 -5.35 24.40 -9.75
CA SER A 5 -4.28 24.48 -8.77
C SER A 5 -3.49 23.18 -8.83
N LEU A 6 -2.28 23.23 -9.39
CA LEU A 6 -1.25 22.18 -9.36
C LEU A 6 -0.86 21.84 -7.91
N ARG A 7 -1.68 21.03 -7.24
CA ARG A 7 -1.33 20.04 -6.21
C ARG A 7 -2.64 19.42 -5.71
N PRO A 8 -2.85 18.10 -5.84
CA PRO A 8 -3.95 17.37 -5.19
C PRO A 8 -3.83 17.34 -3.64
N GLY A 9 -3.21 18.35 -3.03
CA GLY A 9 -2.80 18.35 -1.62
C GLY A 9 -3.93 18.55 -0.62
N GLY A 10 -5.11 19.01 -1.08
CA GLY A 10 -6.29 19.20 -0.23
C GLY A 10 -6.84 17.88 0.30
N ASP A 11 -7.15 16.94 -0.61
CA ASP A 11 -7.69 15.62 -0.22
C ASP A 11 -6.61 14.71 0.38
N PHE A 12 -5.35 14.82 -0.08
CA PHE A 12 -4.27 13.98 0.40
C PHE A 12 -4.00 14.18 1.89
N THR A 13 -3.77 15.42 2.33
CA THR A 13 -3.36 15.72 3.70
C THR A 13 -4.45 15.31 4.70
N GLU A 14 -5.71 15.68 4.42
CA GLU A 14 -6.86 15.31 5.24
C GLU A 14 -7.01 13.78 5.34
N THR A 15 -6.91 13.08 4.20
CA THR A 15 -7.01 11.62 4.18
C THR A 15 -5.86 10.96 4.93
N TYR A 16 -4.66 11.52 4.83
CA TYR A 16 -3.47 11.01 5.52
C TYR A 16 -3.59 11.19 7.03
N GLU A 17 -4.04 12.36 7.48
CA GLU A 17 -4.30 12.62 8.91
C GLU A 17 -5.40 11.70 9.45
N LEU A 18 -6.46 11.46 8.68
CA LEU A 18 -7.60 10.66 9.11
C LEU A 18 -7.31 9.15 9.14
N TYR A 19 -6.62 8.63 8.12
CA TYR A 19 -6.47 7.18 7.92
C TYR A 19 -5.03 6.68 8.03
N GLY A 20 -4.02 7.55 7.98
CA GLY A 20 -2.61 7.16 7.91
C GLY A 20 -2.17 6.25 9.05
N ASN A 21 -2.50 6.61 10.30
CA ASN A 21 -2.17 5.79 11.47
C ASN A 21 -2.85 4.40 11.45
N MET A 22 -4.11 4.33 11.00
CA MET A 22 -4.84 3.07 10.86
C MET A 22 -4.19 2.18 9.80
N LEU A 23 -3.89 2.75 8.62
CA LEU A 23 -3.24 2.04 7.52
C LEU A 23 -1.84 1.56 7.92
N PHE A 24 -1.07 2.38 8.65
CA PHE A 24 0.23 2.00 9.21
C PHE A 24 0.11 0.78 10.12
N LYS A 25 -0.82 0.78 11.07
CA LYS A 25 -1.02 -0.36 11.99
C LYS A 25 -1.40 -1.63 11.23
N ILE A 26 -2.30 -1.54 10.24
CA ILE A 26 -2.69 -2.67 9.40
C ILE A 26 -1.46 -3.22 8.67
N ALA A 27 -0.70 -2.37 7.98
CA ALA A 27 0.47 -2.79 7.22
C ALA A 27 1.57 -3.36 8.12
N MET A 28 1.78 -2.83 9.32
CA MET A 28 2.74 -3.37 10.30
C MET A 28 2.42 -4.80 10.69
N VAL A 29 1.14 -5.17 10.85
CA VAL A 29 0.73 -6.54 11.15
C VAL A 29 1.11 -7.51 10.03
N TYR A 30 1.08 -7.06 8.77
CA TYR A 30 1.48 -7.89 7.63
C TYR A 30 3.00 -7.91 7.41
N LEU A 31 3.68 -6.76 7.48
CA LEU A 31 5.04 -6.60 6.94
C LEU A 31 6.12 -6.65 8.01
N GLY A 32 5.79 -6.34 9.27
CA GLY A 32 6.69 -6.50 10.42
C GLY A 32 7.88 -5.55 10.46
N ASN A 33 8.08 -4.69 9.46
CA ASN A 33 9.14 -3.68 9.45
C ASN A 33 8.65 -2.36 8.87
N LYS A 34 9.24 -1.26 9.36
CA LYS A 34 8.77 0.09 9.08
C LYS A 34 8.97 0.50 7.61
N GLN A 35 10.09 0.11 6.99
CA GLN A 35 10.42 0.49 5.62
C GLN A 35 9.37 -0.02 4.62
N ASP A 36 9.05 -1.32 4.73
CA ASP A 36 8.04 -1.96 3.90
C ASP A 36 6.64 -1.36 4.13
N VAL A 37 6.35 -0.94 5.35
CA VAL A 37 5.08 -0.26 5.67
C VAL A 37 5.00 1.13 5.05
N GLU A 38 6.08 1.90 5.10
CA GLU A 38 6.14 3.21 4.44
C GLU A 38 5.94 3.08 2.93
N GLU A 39 6.55 2.08 2.29
CA GLU A 39 6.33 1.78 0.87
C GLU A 39 4.86 1.42 0.60
N ALA A 40 4.25 0.56 1.43
CA ALA A 40 2.85 0.17 1.30
C ALA A 40 1.88 1.36 1.44
N ILE A 41 2.15 2.27 2.37
CA ILE A 41 1.38 3.50 2.52
C ILE A 41 1.54 4.37 1.29
N GLN A 42 2.78 4.63 0.85
CA GLN A 42 3.04 5.46 -0.33
C GLN A 42 2.29 4.95 -1.57
N GLU A 43 2.40 3.65 -1.87
CA GLU A 43 1.70 3.04 -3.00
C GLU A 43 0.17 3.14 -2.87
N THR A 44 -0.36 3.02 -1.65
CA THR A 44 -1.80 3.16 -1.39
C THR A 44 -2.28 4.58 -1.72
N PHE A 45 -1.53 5.60 -1.31
CA PHE A 45 -1.88 7.00 -1.60
C PHE A 45 -1.62 7.38 -3.07
N ILE A 46 -0.60 6.82 -3.72
CA ILE A 46 -0.41 6.97 -5.17
C ILE A 46 -1.63 6.41 -5.92
N LYS A 47 -2.15 5.24 -5.50
CA LYS A 47 -3.38 4.69 -6.08
C LYS A 47 -4.60 5.55 -5.78
N LEU A 48 -4.69 6.16 -4.60
CA LEU A 48 -5.77 7.09 -4.29
C LEU A 48 -5.75 8.28 -5.26
N MET A 49 -4.58 8.84 -5.56
CA MET A 49 -4.46 10.00 -6.45
C MET A 49 -4.77 9.68 -7.91
N HIS A 50 -4.37 8.50 -8.39
CA HIS A 50 -4.40 8.18 -9.83
C HIS A 50 -5.47 7.17 -10.25
N LYS A 51 -5.99 6.38 -9.31
CA LYS A 51 -6.86 5.22 -9.59
C LYS A 51 -8.05 5.11 -8.65
N ALA A 52 -8.33 6.13 -7.84
CA ALA A 52 -9.47 6.10 -6.96
C ALA A 52 -10.79 6.06 -7.76
N PRO A 53 -11.75 5.22 -7.36
CA PRO A 53 -13.11 5.33 -7.85
C PRO A 53 -13.78 6.58 -7.26
N LYS A 54 -14.97 6.90 -7.77
CA LYS A 54 -15.85 7.85 -7.09
C LYS A 54 -16.36 7.21 -5.80
N PHE A 55 -16.04 7.83 -4.66
CA PHE A 55 -16.52 7.37 -3.36
C PHE A 55 -17.95 7.87 -3.12
N SER A 56 -18.78 7.02 -2.51
CA SER A 56 -20.13 7.36 -2.10
C SER A 56 -20.14 8.17 -0.81
N ASP A 57 -19.22 7.82 0.10
CA ASP A 57 -19.11 8.35 1.45
C ASP A 57 -17.72 8.03 2.04
N GLN A 58 -17.47 8.48 3.27
CA GLN A 58 -16.21 8.28 3.97
C GLN A 58 -15.92 6.82 4.33
N GLU A 59 -16.95 6.02 4.66
CA GLU A 59 -16.75 4.60 4.99
C GLU A 59 -16.39 3.80 3.74
N HIS A 60 -16.95 4.13 2.56
CA HIS A 60 -16.53 3.56 1.29
C HIS A 60 -15.07 3.91 0.98
N LYS A 61 -14.65 5.18 1.18
CA LYS A 61 -13.25 5.59 1.01
C LYS A 61 -12.30 4.80 1.92
N LYS A 62 -12.65 4.70 3.20
CA LYS A 62 -11.90 3.92 4.20
C LYS A 62 -11.81 2.43 3.84
N ALA A 63 -12.92 1.80 3.47
CA ALA A 63 -12.96 0.40 3.05
C ALA A 63 -12.07 0.15 1.83
N TRP A 64 -12.10 1.08 0.86
CA TRP A 64 -11.24 1.03 -0.32
C TRP A 64 -9.76 1.14 0.05
N LEU A 65 -9.39 2.09 0.90
CA LEU A 65 -7.99 2.26 1.37
C LEU A 65 -7.47 1.01 2.09
N ILE A 66 -8.27 0.45 3.01
CA ILE A 66 -7.93 -0.78 3.73
C ILE A 66 -7.72 -1.94 2.75
N ARG A 67 -8.59 -2.06 1.73
CA ARG A 67 -8.46 -3.12 0.72
C ARG A 67 -7.20 -2.95 -0.11
N VAL A 68 -6.89 -1.73 -0.54
CA VAL A 68 -5.70 -1.43 -1.35
C VAL A 68 -4.43 -1.77 -0.59
N ILE A 69 -4.26 -1.28 0.64
CA ILE A 69 -3.04 -1.53 1.41
C ILE A 69 -2.90 -3.02 1.75
N THR A 70 -4.01 -3.68 2.14
CA THR A 70 -4.00 -5.11 2.45
C THR A 70 -3.57 -5.95 1.24
N ASN A 71 -4.09 -5.62 0.05
CA ASN A 71 -3.71 -6.31 -1.17
C ASN A 71 -2.23 -6.09 -1.52
N TYR A 72 -1.73 -4.87 -1.31
CA TYR A 72 -0.31 -4.58 -1.52
C TYR A 72 0.58 -5.39 -0.57
N CYS A 73 0.27 -5.39 0.74
CA CYS A 73 1.02 -6.16 1.73
C CYS A 73 1.07 -7.67 1.40
N LYS A 74 -0.08 -8.25 1.03
CA LYS A 74 -0.16 -9.67 0.62
C LYS A 74 0.67 -9.97 -0.63
N ASN A 75 0.64 -9.07 -1.61
CA ASN A 75 1.45 -9.22 -2.82
C ASN A 75 2.95 -9.19 -2.51
N MET A 76 3.38 -8.31 -1.60
CA MET A 76 4.76 -8.22 -1.18
C MET A 76 5.21 -9.47 -0.40
N GLN A 77 4.40 -9.96 0.54
CA GLN A 77 4.68 -11.23 1.23
C GLN A 77 4.84 -12.39 0.23
N GLY A 78 3.95 -12.49 -0.76
CA GLY A 78 4.02 -13.50 -1.81
C GLY A 78 5.28 -13.38 -2.68
N SER A 79 5.72 -12.16 -3.00
CA SER A 79 6.94 -11.94 -3.78
C SER A 79 8.19 -12.28 -2.98
N LEU A 80 8.22 -11.94 -1.69
CA LEU A 80 9.30 -12.30 -0.76
C LEU A 80 9.39 -13.82 -0.60
N TRP A 81 8.25 -14.50 -0.42
CA TRP A 81 8.20 -15.96 -0.35
C TRP A 81 8.76 -16.60 -1.63
N ARG A 82 8.29 -16.18 -2.81
CA ARG A 82 8.81 -16.69 -4.10
C ARG A 82 10.31 -16.48 -4.23
N ARG A 83 10.83 -15.29 -3.91
CA ARG A 83 12.28 -15.01 -3.95
C ARG A 83 13.08 -15.92 -3.01
N ARG A 84 12.57 -16.23 -1.82
CA ARG A 84 13.22 -17.15 -0.87
C ARG A 84 13.24 -18.58 -1.41
N VAL A 85 12.14 -19.06 -1.97
CA VAL A 85 12.04 -20.41 -2.56
C VAL A 85 13.00 -20.55 -3.74
N THR A 86 13.01 -19.60 -4.69
CA THR A 86 13.92 -19.65 -5.85
C THR A 86 15.40 -19.61 -5.45
N LYS A 87 15.76 -18.87 -4.38
CA LYS A 87 17.13 -18.92 -3.83
C LYS A 87 17.49 -20.30 -3.26
N MET A 88 16.53 -20.99 -2.65
CA MET A 88 16.73 -22.35 -2.12
C MET A 88 16.99 -23.35 -3.24
N GLU A 89 16.26 -23.25 -4.35
CA GLU A 89 16.45 -24.11 -5.53
C GLU A 89 17.84 -23.89 -6.17
N HIS A 90 18.23 -22.64 -6.41
CA HIS A 90 19.57 -22.32 -6.94
C HIS A 90 20.72 -22.74 -6.00
N MET A 91 20.49 -22.80 -4.69
CA MET A 91 21.50 -23.29 -3.74
C MET A 91 21.66 -24.81 -3.83
N ASN A 92 20.58 -25.56 -4.02
CA ASN A 92 20.65 -27.02 -4.20
C ASN A 92 21.37 -27.40 -5.49
N ASP A 93 21.26 -26.60 -6.56
CA ASP A 93 21.95 -26.83 -7.83
C ASP A 93 23.47 -26.57 -7.78
N LEU A 94 23.97 -25.81 -6.78
CA LEU A 94 25.41 -25.58 -6.57
C LEU A 94 26.09 -26.65 -5.71
N PHE A 95 25.32 -27.54 -5.07
CA PHE A 95 25.81 -28.66 -4.27
C PHE A 95 25.57 -30.03 -4.92
N CYS A 96 25.23 -30.05 -6.21
CA CYS A 96 25.12 -31.25 -7.04
C CYS A 96 26.25 -31.31 -8.08
#